data_AF-A0A3M7EYQ4-F1
#
_entry.id   AF-A0A3M7EYQ4-F1
#
_cell.length_a   1.000
_cell.length_b   1.000
_cell.length_c   1.000
_cell.angle_alpha   90.00
_cell.angle_beta   90.00
_cell.angle_gamma   90.00
#
_symmetry.space_group_name_H-M   'P 1'
#
loop_
_entity.id
_entity.type
_entity.pdbx_description
1 polymer ?
#
loop_
_entity_poly.entity_id
_entity_poly.type
_entity_poly.pdbx_seq_one_letter_code
_entity_poly.pdbx_strand_id
1 'polypeptide(L)'
;MCIGGPALIYYVTPTEEELFMRYNPELQRRSLERRKEKQEDFDQFVGRLKQYSKSDKPAWEEDAARRRQLGIQAELDRRKSEAEEAEARKQEMQNSLR
;
A
#
# COMPACT_ATOMS: atom_id res chain seq x y z
N MET A 1 -21.61 29.21 -26.56
CA MET A 1 -20.71 29.40 -25.41
C MET A 1 -20.71 28.09 -24.62
N CYS A 2 -19.65 27.28 -24.74
CA CYS A 2 -19.55 26.03 -24.00
C CYS A 2 -19.09 26.35 -22.57
N ILE A 3 -20.04 26.45 -21.64
CA ILE A 3 -19.76 26.54 -20.20
C ILE A 3 -19.62 25.10 -19.71
N GLY A 4 -18.45 24.72 -19.18
CA GLY A 4 -18.23 23.34 -18.71
C GLY A 4 -16.88 22.69 -19.04
N GLY A 5 -15.85 23.46 -19.42
CA GLY A 5 -14.51 22.89 -19.67
C GLY A 5 -13.76 22.49 -18.38
N PRO A 6 -12.62 21.77 -18.49
CA PRO A 6 -11.78 21.39 -17.34
C PRO A 6 -11.42 22.57 -16.43
N ALA A 7 -11.21 23.76 -17.01
CA ALA A 7 -10.97 24.98 -16.25
C ALA A 7 -12.11 25.35 -15.29
N LEU A 8 -13.37 25.17 -15.71
CA LEU A 8 -14.52 25.40 -14.83
C LEU A 8 -14.58 24.34 -13.74
N ILE A 9 -14.30 23.08 -14.07
CA ILE A 9 -14.27 21.97 -13.10
C ILE A 9 -13.24 22.26 -12.01
N TYR A 10 -12.00 22.61 -12.38
CA TYR A 10 -10.97 22.98 -11.40
C TYR A 10 -11.35 24.19 -10.57
N TYR A 11 -12.04 25.17 -11.16
CA TYR A 11 -12.48 26.36 -10.44
C TYR A 11 -13.56 26.08 -9.40
N VAL A 12 -14.49 25.14 -9.67
CA VAL A 12 -15.59 24.82 -8.74
C VAL A 12 -15.29 23.66 -7.81
N THR A 13 -14.25 22.86 -8.10
CA THR A 13 -13.87 21.73 -7.26
C THR A 13 -13.29 22.27 -5.95
N PRO A 14 -13.85 21.90 -4.80
CA PRO A 14 -13.33 22.35 -3.50
C PRO A 14 -11.92 21.83 -3.26
N THR A 15 -11.14 22.63 -2.53
CA THR A 15 -9.79 22.28 -2.10
C THR A 15 -9.78 21.16 -1.06
N GLU A 16 -8.63 20.52 -0.85
CA GLU A 16 -8.50 19.43 0.12
C GLU A 16 -8.76 19.93 1.55
N GLU A 17 -8.37 21.17 1.87
CA GLU A 17 -8.65 21.83 3.13
C GLU A 17 -10.15 22.08 3.35
N GLU A 18 -10.87 22.53 2.32
CA GLU A 18 -12.32 22.73 2.40
C GLU A 18 -13.07 21.41 2.56
N LEU A 19 -12.59 20.35 1.91
CA LEU A 19 -13.13 19.00 2.10
C LEU A 19 -12.87 18.48 3.51
N PHE A 20 -11.67 18.70 4.06
CA PHE A 20 -11.32 18.31 5.43
C PHE A 20 -12.22 18.97 6.47
N MET A 21 -12.52 20.26 6.31
CA MET A 21 -13.43 20.98 7.22
C MET A 21 -14.86 20.43 7.21
N ARG A 22 -15.28 19.79 6.10
CA ARG A 22 -16.61 19.15 5.99
C ARG A 22 -16.65 17.72 6.56
N TYR A 23 -15.52 17.15 6.95
CA TYR A 23 -15.47 15.80 7.53
C TYR A 23 -16.03 15.77 8.96
N ASN A 24 -16.57 14.61 9.34
CA ASN A 24 -16.94 14.31 10.73
C ASN A 24 -15.67 14.28 11.62
N PRO A 25 -15.72 14.60 12.94
CA PRO A 25 -14.53 14.72 13.79
C PRO A 25 -13.64 13.48 13.81
N GLU A 26 -14.23 12.29 13.77
CA GLU A 26 -13.51 11.02 13.69
C GLU A 26 -12.69 10.89 12.39
N LEU A 27 -13.26 11.31 11.27
CA LEU A 27 -12.57 11.30 9.97
C LEU A 27 -11.48 12.37 9.90
N GLN A 28 -11.68 13.53 10.55
CA GLN A 28 -10.64 14.55 10.67
C GLN A 28 -9.43 14.01 11.43
N ARG A 29 -9.64 13.38 12.59
CA ARG A 29 -8.56 12.74 13.37
C ARG A 29 -7.82 11.69 12.55
N ARG A 30 -8.55 10.75 11.96
CA ARG A 30 -7.97 9.69 11.14
C ARG A 30 -7.20 10.23 9.93
N SER A 31 -7.68 11.30 9.31
CA SER A 31 -6.98 11.93 8.18
C SER A 31 -5.69 12.62 8.61
N LEU A 32 -5.67 13.22 9.82
CA LEU A 32 -4.45 13.80 10.40
C LEU A 32 -3.42 12.74 10.75
N GLU A 33 -3.84 11.64 11.39
CA GLU A 33 -2.97 10.52 11.75
C GLU A 33 -2.34 9.86 10.51
N ARG A 34 -3.13 9.68 9.45
CA ARG A 34 -2.69 9.03 8.20
C ARG A 34 -2.05 9.98 7.20
N ARG A 35 -1.90 11.26 7.53
CA ARG A 35 -1.36 12.25 6.58
C ARG A 35 0.05 11.88 6.13
N LYS A 36 0.88 11.44 7.08
CA LYS A 36 2.26 11.02 6.80
C LYS A 36 2.29 9.74 5.94
N GLU A 37 1.51 8.73 6.32
CA GLU A 37 1.37 7.48 5.57
C GLU A 37 0.92 7.74 4.13
N LYS A 38 -0.10 8.59 3.92
CA LYS A 38 -0.56 8.98 2.59
C LYS A 38 0.52 9.67 1.75
N GLN A 39 1.34 10.52 2.37
CA GLN A 39 2.42 11.21 1.68
C GLN A 39 3.50 10.21 1.24
N GLU A 40 3.90 9.31 2.13
CA GLU A 40 4.88 8.25 1.83
C GLU A 40 4.36 7.31 0.72
N ASP A 41 3.10 6.91 0.81
CA ASP A 41 2.44 6.08 -0.22
C ASP A 41 2.38 6.77 -1.58
N PHE A 42 2.09 8.06 -1.60
CA PHE A 42 2.06 8.87 -2.82
C PHE A 42 3.46 8.97 -3.45
N ASP A 43 4.47 9.30 -2.65
CA ASP A 43 5.86 9.40 -3.12
C ASP A 43 6.35 8.05 -3.66
N GLN A 44 6.02 6.95 -2.96
CA GLN A 44 6.33 5.60 -3.42
C GLN A 44 5.60 5.26 -4.72
N PHE A 45 4.32 5.63 -4.85
CA PHE A 45 3.54 5.42 -6.06
C PHE A 45 4.10 6.18 -7.26
N VAL A 46 4.40 7.46 -7.10
CA VAL A 46 5.04 8.27 -8.16
C VAL A 46 6.42 7.72 -8.50
N GLY A 47 7.19 7.27 -7.51
CA GLY A 47 8.47 6.60 -7.72
C GLY A 47 8.34 5.35 -8.60
N ARG A 48 7.35 4.49 -8.31
CA ARG A 48 7.05 3.31 -9.12
C ARG A 48 6.61 3.67 -10.53
N LEU A 49 5.71 4.64 -10.69
CA LEU A 49 5.29 5.12 -12.01
C LEU A 49 6.48 5.62 -12.85
N LYS A 50 7.40 6.36 -12.23
CA LYS A 50 8.63 6.82 -12.89
C LYS A 50 9.54 5.67 -13.30
N GLN A 51 9.60 4.59 -12.52
CA GLN A 51 10.34 3.38 -12.88
C GLN A 51 9.68 2.66 -14.04
N TYR A 52 8.35 2.48 -13.99
CA TYR A 52 7.58 1.79 -15.01
C TYR A 52 7.56 2.55 -16.34
N SER A 53 7.53 3.88 -16.30
CA SER A 53 7.62 4.72 -17.49
C SER A 53 8.93 4.56 -18.27
N LYS A 54 9.97 3.95 -17.67
CA LYS A 54 11.23 3.63 -18.37
C LYS A 54 11.19 2.28 -19.08
N SER A 55 10.15 1.49 -18.84
CA SER A 55 9.91 0.19 -19.45
C SER A 55 8.90 0.36 -20.58
N ASP A 56 9.10 -0.34 -21.70
CA ASP A 56 8.12 -0.41 -22.79
C ASP A 56 6.88 -1.24 -22.42
N LYS A 57 6.90 -1.90 -21.26
CA LYS A 57 5.80 -2.72 -20.78
C LYS A 57 4.77 -1.85 -20.07
N PRO A 58 3.48 -2.15 -20.22
CA PRO A 58 2.45 -1.41 -19.50
C PRO A 58 2.57 -1.61 -17.99
N ALA A 59 2.38 -0.54 -17.23
CA ALA A 59 2.56 -0.49 -15.78
C ALA A 59 1.78 -1.58 -15.00
N TRP A 60 0.64 -2.03 -15.51
CA TRP A 60 -0.18 -3.07 -14.86
C TRP A 60 0.46 -4.46 -14.92
N GLU A 61 1.29 -4.75 -15.92
CA GLU A 61 1.98 -6.04 -16.03
C GLU A 61 3.10 -6.16 -15.00
N GLU A 62 3.87 -5.09 -14.81
CA GLU A 62 4.93 -5.06 -13.80
C GLU A 62 4.36 -5.10 -12.38
N ASP A 63 3.24 -4.42 -12.12
CA ASP A 63 2.54 -4.52 -10.84
C ASP A 63 2.02 -5.94 -10.57
N ALA A 64 1.43 -6.59 -11.58
CA ALA A 64 0.96 -7.97 -11.45
C ALA A 64 2.11 -8.96 -11.20
N ALA A 65 3.24 -8.81 -11.90
CA ALA A 65 4.43 -9.63 -11.70
C ALA A 65 4.99 -9.47 -10.28
N ARG A 66 5.10 -8.22 -9.79
CA ARG A 66 5.54 -7.94 -8.42
C ARG A 66 4.60 -8.54 -7.37
N ARG A 67 3.28 -8.40 -7.54
CA ARG A 67 2.30 -8.99 -6.60
C ARG A 67 2.43 -10.51 -6.54
N ARG A 68 2.66 -11.17 -7.68
CA ARG A 68 2.93 -12.62 -7.72
C ARG A 68 4.21 -12.97 -6.96
N GLN A 69 5.29 -12.22 -7.16
CA GLN A 69 6.54 -12.45 -6.43
C GLN A 69 6.38 -12.25 -4.91
N LEU A 70 5.70 -11.18 -4.48
CA LEU A 70 5.41 -10.93 -3.07
C LEU A 70 4.54 -12.04 -2.46
N GLY A 71 3.53 -12.53 -3.19
CA GLY A 71 2.70 -13.65 -2.74
C GLY A 71 3.48 -14.96 -2.58
N ILE A 72 4.38 -15.26 -3.52
CA ILE A 72 5.27 -16.43 -3.42
C ILE A 72 6.21 -16.29 -2.22
N GLN A 73 6.80 -15.11 -2.02
CA GLN A 73 7.71 -14.86 -0.91
C GLN A 73 6.99 -15.01 0.45
N ALA A 74 5.79 -14.44 0.58
CA ALA A 74 4.99 -14.56 1.80
C ALA A 74 4.65 -16.02 2.14
N GLU A 75 4.33 -16.84 1.13
CA GLU A 75 4.06 -18.27 1.32
C GLU A 75 5.33 -19.05 1.71
N LEU A 76 6.48 -18.71 1.14
CA LEU A 76 7.75 -19.31 1.52
C LEU A 76 8.13 -18.95 2.97
N ASP A 77 7.93 -17.71 3.37
CA ASP A 77 8.25 -17.24 4.72
C ASP A 77 7.32 -17.90 5.75
N ARG A 78 6.02 -18.05 5.42
CA ARG A 78 5.05 -18.81 6.24
C ARG A 78 5.49 -20.26 6.45
N ARG A 79 5.93 -20.94 5.39
CA ARG A 79 6.42 -22.32 5.49
C ARG A 79 7.69 -22.44 6.33
N LYS A 80 8.58 -21.45 6.25
CA LYS A 80 9.78 -21.41 7.09
C LYS A 80 9.42 -21.23 8.56
N SER A 81 8.53 -20.30 8.89
CA SER A 81 8.10 -20.10 10.28
C SER A 81 7.40 -21.35 10.84
N GLU A 82 6.54 -22.01 10.04
CA GLU A 82 5.90 -23.27 10.45
C GLU A 82 6.91 -24.39 10.69
N ALA A 83 7.96 -24.49 9.85
CA ALA A 83 9.02 -25.48 10.03
C ALA A 83 9.88 -25.19 11.28
N GLU A 84 10.23 -23.92 11.52
CA GLU A 84 10.96 -23.48 12.71
C GLU A 84 10.17 -23.77 14.00
N GLU A 85 8.87 -23.48 14.01
CA GLU A 85 7.99 -23.84 15.13
C GLU A 85 7.92 -25.35 15.37
N ALA A 86 7.86 -26.15 14.30
CA ALA A 86 7.82 -27.61 14.42
C ALA A 86 9.14 -28.16 15.00
N GLU A 87 10.29 -27.63 14.59
CA GLU A 87 11.59 -28.00 15.13
C GLU A 87 11.76 -27.56 16.60
N ALA A 88 11.30 -26.36 16.95
CA ALA A 88 11.29 -25.90 18.33
C ALA A 88 10.46 -26.83 19.24
N ARG A 89 9.25 -27.22 18.80
CA ARG A 89 8.39 -28.17 19.54
C ARG A 89 9.03 -29.54 19.72
N LYS A 90 9.77 -30.03 18.71
CA LYS A 90 10.51 -31.30 18.82
C LYS A 90 11.65 -31.21 19.84
N GLN A 91 12.38 -30.10 19.85
CA GLN A 91 13.46 -29.86 20.81
C GLN A 91 12.95 -29.76 22.25
N GLU A 92 11.81 -29.08 22.46
CA GLU A 92 11.16 -29.02 23.77
C GLU A 92 10.72 -30.41 24.26
N MET A 93 10.10 -31.23 23.40
CA MET A 93 9.76 -32.61 23.74
C MET A 93 11.00 -33.44 24.09
N GLN A 94 12.07 -33.37 23.29
CA GLN A 94 13.30 -34.12 23.58
C GLN A 94 13.95 -33.71 24.89
N ASN A 95 13.95 -32.42 25.23
CA ASN A 95 14.47 -31.94 26.51
C ASN A 95 13.59 -32.31 27.71
N SER A 96 12.27 -32.46 27.52
CA SER A 96 11.35 -32.88 28.59
C SER A 96 11.41 -34.37 28.95
N LEU A 97 11.95 -35.19 28.04
CA LEU A 97 12.10 -36.65 28.16
C LEU A 97 13.46 -37.10 28.73
N ARG A 98 14.36 -36.16 29.03
CA ARG A 98 15.72 -36.40 29.51
C ARG A 98 15.88 -35.92 30.95
#